data_AF-A0A7R7VU47-F1
#
_entry.id   AF-A0A7R7VU47-F1
#
_cell.length_a   1.000
_cell.length_b   1.000
_cell.length_c   1.000
_cell.angle_alpha   90.00
_cell.angle_beta   90.00
_cell.angle_gamma   90.00
#
_symmetry.space_group_name_H-M   'P 1'
#
loop_
_entity.id
_entity.type
_entity.pdbx_description
1 polymer ?
#
loop_
_entity_poly.entity_id
_entity_poly.type
_entity_poly.pdbx_seq_one_letter_code
_entity_poly.pdbx_strand_id
1 'polypeptide(L)'
;MRLSWMQSRRISIWADGTSTGQSMVRSRFGTFFGHKSKKRFRRSRVFIFFPEDVKGNHLLHTRAKALQGIPTFDELRWVDWLPNGAHLFFSPISKISGDDAMLQYKVTKKRCVEAGLDFMGAFAIGMREMHHIVCIAFNRGDPESKRKAHWLIKTLIADCAEHGWGEYRTHLALMGQIADIQLESQCTHAIQSDG
;
A
#
# COMPACT_ATOMS: atom_id res chain seq x y z
N MET A 1 3.83 11.37 -42.63
CA MET A 1 4.94 12.15 -42.03
C MET A 1 4.65 12.37 -40.55
N ARG A 2 5.57 11.91 -39.68
CA ARG A 2 5.86 12.27 -38.25
C ARG A 2 4.67 12.43 -37.28
N LEU A 3 4.40 11.52 -36.34
CA LEU A 3 5.14 11.23 -35.07
C LEU A 3 5.65 12.48 -34.31
N SER A 4 5.06 12.75 -33.14
CA SER A 4 5.79 13.19 -31.95
C SER A 4 5.04 12.77 -30.68
N TRP A 5 5.62 11.79 -30.01
CA TRP A 5 5.43 11.45 -28.60
C TRP A 5 6.08 12.49 -27.68
N MET A 6 5.81 12.37 -26.36
CA MET A 6 6.64 12.84 -25.23
C MET A 6 6.71 14.38 -25.05
N GLN A 7 6.75 15.01 -23.88
CA GLN A 7 7.05 14.73 -22.48
C GLN A 7 6.37 15.90 -21.73
N SER A 8 5.90 15.84 -20.49
CA SER A 8 6.77 15.77 -19.31
C SER A 8 5.89 15.81 -18.07
N ARG A 9 6.06 14.80 -17.22
CA ARG A 9 5.57 14.77 -15.85
C ARG A 9 6.34 15.83 -15.06
N ARG A 10 5.68 16.88 -14.56
CA ARG A 10 6.23 17.72 -13.47
C ARG A 10 5.62 17.31 -12.14
N ILE A 11 6.35 16.39 -11.52
CA ILE A 11 6.43 16.21 -10.07
C ILE A 11 6.75 17.57 -9.45
N SER A 12 5.86 18.10 -8.61
CA SER A 12 6.10 19.32 -7.84
C SER A 12 6.56 18.91 -6.44
N ILE A 13 7.88 18.83 -6.28
CA ILE A 13 8.56 18.80 -4.99
C ILE A 13 8.53 20.23 -4.44
N TRP A 14 7.88 20.45 -3.30
CA TRP A 14 8.01 21.71 -2.54
C TRP A 14 8.83 21.44 -1.28
N ALA A 15 10.07 21.91 -1.29
CA ALA A 15 10.93 22.07 -0.14
C ALA A 15 11.13 23.58 0.11
N ASP A 16 10.66 24.02 1.28
CA ASP A 16 11.11 25.12 2.16
C ASP A 16 11.84 26.35 1.61
N GLY A 17 11.40 27.52 2.07
CA GLY A 17 12.27 28.70 2.11
C GLY A 17 11.54 30.01 2.34
N THR A 18 11.42 30.39 3.61
CA THR A 18 10.93 31.68 4.10
C THR A 18 11.65 32.89 3.49
N SER A 19 10.90 33.90 3.05
CA SER A 19 11.41 35.29 3.05
C SER A 19 10.36 36.24 3.60
N THR A 20 10.89 37.18 4.35
CA THR A 20 10.30 38.10 5.32
C THR A 20 9.59 39.26 4.62
N GLY A 21 8.47 39.72 5.19
CA GLY A 21 7.83 40.99 4.82
C GLY A 21 6.93 41.47 5.95
N GLN A 22 7.47 42.27 6.86
CA GLN A 22 6.71 43.01 7.88
C GLN A 22 6.17 44.32 7.30
N SER A 23 4.90 44.62 7.56
CA SER A 23 4.36 45.92 8.03
C SER A 23 2.83 45.85 7.98
N MET A 24 2.17 45.81 9.14
CA MET A 24 1.63 46.98 9.87
C MET A 24 0.24 47.41 9.37
N VAL A 25 -0.83 46.87 9.98
CA VAL A 25 -2.04 47.63 10.34
C VAL A 25 -2.58 47.07 11.65
N ARG A 26 -2.81 47.97 12.60
CA ARG A 26 -3.23 47.77 14.00
C ARG A 26 -4.77 47.87 14.09
N SER A 27 -5.33 47.35 15.20
CA SER A 27 -6.70 47.63 15.74
C SER A 27 -7.81 46.73 15.16
N ARG A 28 -8.74 46.11 15.91
CA ARG A 28 -9.17 46.19 17.32
C ARG A 28 -10.04 44.95 17.63
N PHE A 29 -9.94 44.46 18.88
CA PHE A 29 -10.99 43.81 19.70
C PHE A 29 -11.88 42.69 19.12
N GLY A 30 -11.77 41.50 19.74
CA GLY A 30 -12.73 40.41 19.57
C GLY A 30 -12.26 39.13 20.26
N THR A 31 -12.50 39.05 21.57
CA THR A 31 -12.28 37.86 22.41
C THR A 31 -13.10 36.69 21.88
N PHE A 32 -12.46 35.57 21.50
CA PHE A 32 -13.15 34.28 21.44
C PHE A 32 -12.20 33.14 21.81
N PHE A 33 -12.62 32.41 22.83
CA PHE A 33 -12.02 31.22 23.41
C PHE A 33 -11.73 30.13 22.35
N GLY A 34 -10.63 29.38 22.56
CA GLY A 34 -10.40 28.10 21.87
C GLY A 34 -8.96 27.89 21.41
N HIS A 35 -7.99 28.00 22.31
CA HIS A 35 -6.58 27.70 22.02
C HIS A 35 -6.39 26.17 21.85
N LYS A 36 -6.73 25.61 20.68
CA LYS A 36 -6.29 24.26 20.31
C LYS A 36 -4.78 24.32 20.06
N SER A 37 -3.99 23.98 21.08
CA SER A 37 -2.53 24.01 20.99
C SER A 37 -2.05 23.00 19.94
N LYS A 38 -1.56 23.48 18.80
CA LYS A 38 -0.69 22.69 17.93
C LYS A 38 0.64 22.53 18.67
N LYS A 39 0.83 21.41 19.38
CA LYS A 39 2.15 21.07 19.96
C LYS A 39 3.13 20.81 18.82
N ARG A 40 3.91 21.83 18.48
CA ARG A 40 4.95 21.79 17.47
C ARG A 40 6.20 21.15 18.07
N PHE A 41 6.37 19.85 17.87
CA PHE A 41 7.61 19.15 18.22
C PHE A 41 8.74 19.61 17.28
N ARG A 42 9.90 19.96 17.85
CA ARG A 42 11.00 20.65 17.16
C ARG A 42 11.94 19.60 16.53
N ARG A 43 12.00 19.54 15.18
CA ARG A 43 13.01 18.92 14.27
C ARG A 43 12.61 17.79 13.29
N SER A 44 11.34 17.47 13.13
CA SER A 44 10.88 16.69 11.97
C SER A 44 9.49 17.16 11.57
N ARG A 45 9.23 17.37 10.27
CA ARG A 45 7.88 17.68 9.77
C ARG A 45 7.01 16.43 9.84
N VAL A 46 6.64 16.04 11.05
CA VAL A 46 5.65 15.00 11.28
C VAL A 46 4.28 15.67 11.20
N PHE A 47 3.48 15.25 10.22
CA PHE A 47 2.08 15.64 10.14
C PHE A 47 1.25 14.57 10.85
N ILE A 48 0.53 14.98 11.88
CA ILE A 48 -0.40 14.14 12.63
C ILE A 48 -1.79 14.70 12.35
N PHE A 49 -2.69 13.83 11.87
CA PHE A 49 -4.06 14.18 11.57
C PHE A 49 -4.99 13.31 12.41
N PHE A 50 -5.98 13.94 13.03
CA PHE A 50 -7.11 13.25 13.65
C PHE A 50 -8.29 13.19 12.67
N PRO A 51 -9.28 12.32 12.89
CA PRO A 51 -10.49 12.28 12.07
C PRO A 51 -11.15 13.67 11.96
N GLU A 52 -11.16 14.47 13.03
CA GLU A 52 -11.76 15.81 13.04
C GLU A 52 -11.02 16.83 12.16
N ASP A 53 -9.75 16.58 11.83
CA ASP A 53 -8.92 17.48 11.02
C ASP A 53 -9.16 17.30 9.51
N VAL A 54 -9.77 16.19 9.09
CA VAL A 54 -10.03 15.87 7.67
C VAL A 54 -11.50 16.05 7.31
N LYS A 55 -11.75 16.83 6.25
CA LYS A 55 -13.10 17.13 5.76
C LYS A 55 -13.58 16.07 4.75
N GLY A 56 -14.91 15.91 4.66
CA GLY A 56 -15.55 15.04 3.67
C GLY A 56 -15.46 13.54 3.97
N ASN A 57 -15.84 12.71 3.01
CA ASN A 57 -15.76 11.25 3.13
C ASN A 57 -14.32 10.77 2.92
N HIS A 58 -13.48 10.97 3.94
CA HIS A 58 -12.06 10.59 3.93
C HIS A 58 -11.86 9.18 4.53
N LEU A 59 -10.87 8.44 4.03
CA LEU A 59 -10.56 7.06 4.50
C LEU A 59 -10.32 6.97 6.01
N LEU A 60 -9.79 8.02 6.64
CA LEU A 60 -9.60 8.07 8.10
C LEU A 60 -10.91 7.97 8.87
N HIS A 61 -12.02 8.52 8.36
CA HIS A 61 -13.33 8.40 8.99
C HIS A 61 -13.84 6.97 8.96
N THR A 62 -13.70 6.30 7.81
CA THR A 62 -14.05 4.88 7.64
C THR A 62 -13.19 4.00 8.54
N ARG A 63 -11.86 4.21 8.55
CA ARG A 63 -10.93 3.42 9.36
C ARG A 63 -11.13 3.65 10.86
N ALA A 64 -11.46 4.87 11.30
CA ALA A 64 -11.78 5.14 12.70
C ALA A 64 -12.97 4.30 13.20
N LYS A 65 -14.03 4.18 12.38
CA LYS A 65 -15.17 3.30 12.65
C LYS A 65 -14.76 1.82 12.68
N ALA A 66 -13.99 1.39 11.68
CA ALA A 66 -13.53 0.00 11.57
C ALA A 66 -12.66 -0.42 12.76
N LEU A 67 -11.76 0.45 13.24
CA LEU A 67 -10.91 0.20 14.41
C LEU A 67 -11.68 0.15 15.74
N GLN A 68 -12.93 0.63 15.76
CA GLN A 68 -13.85 0.49 16.89
C GLN A 68 -14.83 -0.69 16.73
N GLY A 69 -14.65 -1.51 15.68
CA GLY A 69 -15.52 -2.65 15.40
C GLY A 69 -16.86 -2.30 14.73
N ILE A 70 -17.02 -1.06 14.25
CA ILE A 70 -18.23 -0.65 13.53
C ILE A 70 -18.07 -1.06 12.05
N PRO A 71 -18.95 -1.94 11.52
CA PRO A 71 -18.85 -2.40 10.15
C PRO A 71 -19.15 -1.28 9.15
N THR A 72 -18.43 -1.28 8.04
CA THR A 72 -18.61 -0.34 6.93
C THR A 72 -18.40 -1.05 5.58
N PHE A 73 -18.96 -0.50 4.51
CA PHE A 73 -18.80 -1.02 3.14
C PHE A 73 -17.99 -0.08 2.23
N ASP A 74 -17.55 1.07 2.74
CA ASP A 74 -16.88 2.11 1.94
C ASP A 74 -15.60 1.61 1.27
N GLU A 75 -14.90 0.66 1.90
CA GLU A 75 -13.68 0.10 1.34
C GLU A 75 -13.94 -0.67 0.05
N LEU A 76 -15.09 -1.29 -0.16
CA LEU A 76 -15.35 -2.06 -1.39
C LEU A 76 -15.23 -1.23 -2.67
N ARG A 77 -15.31 0.11 -2.56
CA ARG A 77 -15.18 1.04 -3.69
C ARG A 77 -13.82 0.97 -4.41
N TRP A 78 -12.76 0.45 -3.78
CA TRP A 78 -11.47 0.29 -4.49
C TRP A 78 -11.53 -0.81 -5.55
N VAL A 79 -12.47 -1.77 -5.45
CA VAL A 79 -12.65 -2.81 -6.48
C VAL A 79 -13.08 -2.20 -7.81
N ASP A 80 -13.78 -1.06 -7.77
CA ASP A 80 -14.21 -0.30 -8.95
C ASP A 80 -13.08 0.52 -9.59
N TRP A 81 -11.81 0.28 -9.24
CA TRP A 81 -10.65 0.93 -9.89
C TRP A 81 -10.62 0.71 -11.41
N LEU A 82 -11.05 -0.47 -11.85
CA LEU A 82 -11.17 -0.84 -13.26
C LEU A 82 -12.64 -1.10 -13.63
N PRO A 83 -13.06 -0.85 -14.88
CA PRO A 83 -14.36 -1.28 -15.36
C PRO A 83 -14.47 -2.81 -15.25
N ASN A 84 -15.57 -3.32 -14.68
CA ASN A 84 -15.72 -4.74 -14.34
C ASN A 84 -14.57 -5.28 -13.47
N GLY A 85 -14.13 -4.48 -12.51
CA GLY A 85 -13.08 -4.83 -11.56
C GLY A 85 -13.41 -6.09 -10.77
N ALA A 86 -12.46 -7.01 -10.76
CA ALA A 86 -12.36 -8.10 -9.81
C ALA A 86 -11.03 -7.97 -9.09
N HIS A 87 -10.95 -8.49 -7.87
CA HIS A 87 -9.75 -8.43 -7.07
C HIS A 87 -9.23 -9.83 -6.76
N LEU A 88 -7.92 -9.91 -6.61
CA LEU A 88 -7.23 -11.10 -6.13
C LEU A 88 -6.17 -10.66 -5.14
N PHE A 89 -6.14 -11.32 -3.99
CA PHE A 89 -5.19 -10.99 -2.92
C PHE A 89 -3.98 -11.90 -3.00
N PHE A 90 -2.81 -11.30 -2.89
CA PHE A 90 -1.56 -11.97 -2.63
C PHE A 90 -1.03 -11.47 -1.28
N SER A 91 -0.84 -12.35 -0.31
CA SER A 91 -0.61 -11.97 1.09
C SER A 91 0.62 -12.63 1.74
N PRO A 92 1.85 -12.28 1.30
CA PRO A 92 3.06 -12.78 1.93
C PRO A 92 3.29 -12.18 3.32
N ILE A 93 3.90 -12.98 4.19
CA ILE A 93 4.28 -12.59 5.55
C ILE A 93 5.75 -12.17 5.56
N SER A 94 6.05 -11.04 6.21
CA SER A 94 7.42 -10.59 6.42
C SER A 94 7.70 -10.29 7.90
N LYS A 95 8.97 -10.20 8.27
CA LYS A 95 9.39 -9.67 9.58
C LYS A 95 9.05 -8.19 9.68
N ILE A 96 8.87 -7.67 10.90
CA ILE A 96 8.66 -6.24 11.17
C ILE A 96 10.01 -5.51 11.07
N SER A 97 10.54 -5.40 9.86
CA SER A 97 11.74 -4.62 9.54
C SER A 97 11.47 -3.73 8.33
N GLY A 98 11.99 -2.50 8.38
CA GLY A 98 11.87 -1.57 7.25
C GLY A 98 12.56 -2.09 5.99
N ASP A 99 13.69 -2.77 6.15
CA ASP A 99 14.45 -3.32 5.01
C ASP A 99 13.69 -4.46 4.33
N ASP A 100 13.12 -5.37 5.11
CA ASP A 100 12.30 -6.48 4.59
C ASP A 100 11.03 -5.95 3.90
N ALA A 101 10.34 -4.99 4.53
CA ALA A 101 9.14 -4.37 3.94
C ALA A 101 9.46 -3.68 2.61
N MET A 102 10.57 -2.96 2.54
CA MET A 102 11.00 -2.26 1.34
C MET A 102 11.45 -3.22 0.24
N LEU A 103 12.10 -4.34 0.59
CA LEU A 103 12.49 -5.36 -0.38
C LEU A 103 11.24 -6.02 -0.98
N GLN A 104 10.31 -6.44 -0.14
CA GLN A 104 9.06 -7.06 -0.57
C GLN A 104 8.20 -6.11 -1.42
N TYR A 105 8.12 -4.82 -1.04
CA TYR A 105 7.47 -3.78 -1.86
C TYR A 105 8.13 -3.62 -3.23
N LYS A 106 9.47 -3.60 -3.30
CA LYS A 106 10.20 -3.44 -4.58
C LYS A 106 9.96 -4.62 -5.51
N VAL A 107 10.05 -5.84 -4.99
CA VAL A 107 9.82 -7.08 -5.76
C VAL A 107 8.39 -7.11 -6.30
N THR A 108 7.41 -6.94 -5.41
CA THR A 108 5.98 -6.96 -5.79
C THR A 108 5.65 -5.88 -6.82
N LYS A 109 6.08 -4.64 -6.59
CA LYS A 109 5.86 -3.53 -7.53
C LYS A 109 6.49 -3.78 -8.89
N LYS A 110 7.72 -4.31 -8.94
CA LYS A 110 8.40 -4.63 -10.20
C LYS A 110 7.56 -5.59 -11.04
N ARG A 111 7.07 -6.68 -10.44
CA ARG A 111 6.23 -7.67 -11.13
C ARG A 111 4.88 -7.12 -11.55
N CYS A 112 4.24 -6.28 -10.72
CA CYS A 112 3.01 -5.59 -11.12
C CYS A 112 3.22 -4.76 -12.39
N VAL A 113 4.31 -3.99 -12.45
CA VAL A 113 4.65 -3.18 -13.64
C VAL A 113 4.95 -4.05 -14.86
N GLU A 114 5.65 -5.17 -14.70
CA GLU A 114 5.90 -6.15 -15.78
C GLU A 114 4.60 -6.74 -16.34
N ALA A 115 3.63 -7.02 -15.48
CA ALA A 115 2.30 -7.47 -15.89
C ALA A 115 1.42 -6.37 -16.49
N GLY A 116 1.84 -5.10 -16.40
CA GLY A 116 1.03 -3.94 -16.79
C GLY A 116 -0.17 -3.69 -15.87
N LEU A 117 -0.06 -4.07 -14.60
CA LEU A 117 -1.09 -3.88 -13.58
C LEU A 117 -0.63 -2.86 -12.53
N ASP A 118 -1.57 -2.10 -11.97
CA ASP A 118 -1.26 -1.14 -10.92
C ASP A 118 -0.96 -1.87 -9.60
N PHE A 119 0.10 -1.43 -8.91
CA PHE A 119 0.40 -1.90 -7.56
C PHE A 119 -0.54 -1.20 -6.56
N MET A 120 -1.34 -1.98 -5.86
CA MET A 120 -2.09 -1.55 -4.68
C MET A 120 -1.80 -2.52 -3.55
N GLY A 121 -1.57 -2.01 -2.34
CA GLY A 121 -1.35 -2.87 -1.20
C GLY A 121 -1.32 -2.13 0.12
N ALA A 122 -1.44 -2.90 1.20
CA ALA A 122 -1.39 -2.42 2.57
C ALA A 122 -0.59 -3.38 3.44
N PHE A 123 0.13 -2.84 4.42
CA PHE A 123 0.78 -3.63 5.45
C PHE A 123 -0.12 -3.65 6.70
N ALA A 124 -0.59 -4.83 7.08
CA ALA A 124 -1.21 -5.04 8.38
C ALA A 124 -0.14 -5.54 9.36
N ILE A 125 0.17 -4.68 10.33
CA ILE A 125 1.27 -4.89 11.29
C ILE A 125 0.71 -5.69 12.47
N GLY A 126 1.18 -6.92 12.64
CA GLY A 126 0.95 -7.74 13.83
C GLY A 126 1.99 -7.46 14.92
N MET A 127 2.08 -8.35 15.91
CA MET A 127 3.07 -8.20 16.99
C MET A 127 4.50 -8.52 16.56
N ARG A 128 4.68 -9.57 15.75
CA ARG A 128 6.00 -10.08 15.33
C ARG A 128 6.14 -10.24 13.81
N GLU A 129 5.04 -10.11 13.10
CA GLU A 129 4.96 -10.26 11.65
C GLU A 129 4.17 -9.11 11.01
N MET A 130 4.41 -8.88 9.73
CA MET A 130 3.61 -7.98 8.91
C MET A 130 2.99 -8.79 7.78
N HIS A 131 1.67 -8.65 7.63
CA HIS A 131 0.95 -9.17 6.49
C HIS A 131 0.98 -8.10 5.40
N HIS A 132 1.69 -8.37 4.32
CA HIS A 132 1.68 -7.49 3.16
C HIS A 132 0.57 -7.93 2.21
N ILE A 133 -0.55 -7.22 2.24
CA ILE A 133 -1.72 -7.53 1.43
C ILE A 133 -1.59 -6.76 0.13
N VAL A 134 -1.24 -7.45 -0.95
CA VAL A 134 -1.22 -6.90 -2.31
C VAL A 134 -2.58 -7.14 -2.96
N CYS A 135 -3.25 -6.04 -3.32
CA CYS A 135 -4.56 -6.03 -3.95
C CYS A 135 -4.39 -5.95 -5.48
N ILE A 136 -4.51 -7.08 -6.17
CA ILE A 136 -4.41 -7.12 -7.62
C ILE A 136 -5.81 -6.91 -8.20
N ALA A 137 -6.08 -5.71 -8.71
CA ALA A 137 -7.30 -5.42 -9.45
C ALA A 137 -7.10 -5.74 -10.94
N PHE A 138 -8.04 -6.49 -11.51
CA PHE A 138 -8.03 -6.86 -12.93
C PHE A 138 -9.45 -6.82 -13.50
N ASN A 139 -9.59 -6.73 -14.82
CA ASN A 139 -10.89 -6.73 -15.49
C ASN A 139 -11.34 -8.18 -15.75
N ARG A 140 -12.43 -8.62 -15.13
CA ARG A 140 -12.94 -9.99 -15.31
C ARG A 140 -13.50 -10.26 -16.71
N GLY A 141 -13.94 -9.22 -17.40
CA GLY A 141 -14.47 -9.27 -18.76
C GLY A 141 -13.38 -9.45 -19.83
N ASP A 142 -12.13 -9.13 -19.49
CA ASP A 142 -10.99 -9.28 -20.40
C ASP A 142 -10.21 -10.59 -20.11
N PRO A 143 -10.17 -11.56 -21.05
CA PRO A 143 -9.35 -12.76 -20.92
C PRO A 143 -7.85 -12.49 -20.77
N GLU A 144 -7.33 -11.43 -21.39
CA GLU A 144 -5.91 -11.11 -21.32
C GLU A 144 -5.53 -10.60 -19.92
N SER A 145 -6.32 -9.67 -19.36
CA SER A 145 -6.16 -9.19 -17.98
C SER A 145 -6.18 -10.33 -16.96
N LYS A 146 -7.06 -11.33 -17.13
CA LYS A 146 -7.08 -12.54 -16.30
C LYS A 146 -5.80 -13.37 -16.42
N ARG A 147 -5.28 -13.57 -17.63
CA ARG A 147 -4.00 -14.28 -17.85
C ARG A 147 -2.84 -13.55 -17.20
N LYS A 148 -2.79 -12.22 -17.30
CA LYS A 148 -1.78 -11.37 -16.65
C LYS A 148 -1.84 -11.46 -15.12
N ALA A 149 -3.03 -11.38 -14.54
CA ALA A 149 -3.21 -11.53 -13.09
C ALA A 149 -2.79 -12.92 -12.58
N HIS A 150 -3.14 -13.98 -13.32
CA HIS A 150 -2.74 -15.34 -12.98
C HIS A 150 -1.21 -15.54 -13.10
N TRP A 151 -0.61 -15.03 -14.17
CA TRP A 151 0.85 -15.04 -14.32
C TRP A 151 1.53 -14.29 -13.18
N LEU A 152 1.05 -13.08 -12.87
CA LEU A 152 1.61 -12.23 -11.82
C LEU A 152 1.67 -12.97 -10.48
N ILE A 153 0.59 -13.61 -10.06
CA ILE A 153 0.57 -14.29 -8.76
C ILE A 153 1.50 -15.50 -8.74
N LYS A 154 1.53 -16.29 -9.81
CA LYS A 154 2.45 -17.43 -9.91
C LYS A 154 3.90 -16.99 -9.78
N THR A 155 4.27 -15.91 -10.46
CA THR A 155 5.60 -15.33 -10.39
C THR A 155 5.89 -14.77 -9.00
N LEU A 156 4.95 -14.07 -8.38
CA LEU A 156 5.12 -13.52 -7.03
C LEU A 156 5.31 -14.61 -5.96
N ILE A 157 4.59 -15.73 -6.07
CA ILE A 157 4.75 -16.88 -5.17
C ILE A 157 6.15 -17.46 -5.31
N ALA A 158 6.62 -17.69 -6.54
CA ALA A 158 7.97 -18.21 -6.79
C ALA A 158 9.04 -17.25 -6.27
N ASP A 159 8.95 -15.95 -6.60
CA ASP A 159 9.89 -14.94 -6.10
C ASP A 159 9.89 -14.89 -4.57
N CYS A 160 8.73 -14.98 -3.92
CA CYS A 160 8.64 -14.95 -2.47
C CYS A 160 9.24 -16.19 -1.82
N ALA A 161 9.09 -17.36 -2.44
CA ALA A 161 9.70 -18.60 -1.98
C ALA A 161 11.23 -18.54 -2.02
N GLU A 162 11.82 -17.94 -3.06
CA GLU A 162 13.28 -17.72 -3.15
C GLU A 162 13.82 -16.81 -2.02
N HIS A 163 12.98 -15.91 -1.51
CA HIS A 163 13.31 -15.01 -0.41
C HIS A 163 12.89 -15.56 0.97
N GLY A 164 12.32 -16.76 1.03
CA GLY A 164 11.85 -17.39 2.27
C GLY A 164 10.57 -16.76 2.85
N TRP A 165 9.78 -16.05 2.04
CA TRP A 165 8.50 -15.47 2.47
C TRP A 165 7.34 -16.39 2.11
N GLY A 166 6.63 -16.86 3.14
CA GLY A 166 5.41 -17.65 2.97
C GLY A 166 4.17 -16.77 2.79
N GLU A 167 3.22 -17.24 1.98
CA GLU A 167 1.88 -16.67 1.90
C GLU A 167 0.94 -17.18 3.00
N TYR A 168 0.19 -16.27 3.62
CA TYR A 168 -0.76 -16.61 4.69
C TYR A 168 -2.03 -17.28 4.14
N ARG A 169 -2.60 -16.74 3.07
CA ARG A 169 -3.87 -17.16 2.46
C ARG A 169 -3.92 -16.81 0.98
N THR A 170 -4.60 -17.65 0.23
CA THR A 170 -4.54 -17.69 -1.23
C THR A 170 -5.92 -18.08 -1.79
N HIS A 171 -6.17 -17.78 -3.06
CA HIS A 171 -7.39 -18.19 -3.74
C HIS A 171 -7.36 -19.70 -4.06
N LEU A 172 -8.52 -20.36 -4.05
CA LEU A 172 -8.68 -21.83 -4.25
C LEU A 172 -7.85 -22.38 -5.42
N ALA A 173 -7.84 -21.67 -6.55
CA ALA A 173 -7.11 -22.04 -7.77
C ALA A 173 -5.59 -22.16 -7.60
N LEU A 174 -5.02 -21.64 -6.51
CA LEU A 174 -3.59 -21.55 -6.26
C LEU A 174 -3.15 -22.34 -5.02
N MET A 175 -4.09 -22.95 -4.28
CA MET A 175 -3.79 -23.65 -3.03
C MET A 175 -2.80 -24.80 -3.21
N GLY A 176 -2.96 -25.61 -4.26
CA GLY A 176 -2.04 -26.72 -4.54
C GLY A 176 -0.62 -26.23 -4.83
N GLN A 177 -0.49 -25.24 -5.71
CA GLN A 177 0.81 -24.69 -6.08
C GLN A 177 1.55 -24.05 -4.89
N ILE A 178 0.82 -23.37 -4.00
CA ILE A 178 1.43 -22.72 -2.84
C ILE A 178 1.83 -23.74 -1.79
N ALA A 179 1.03 -24.79 -1.58
CA ALA A 179 1.40 -25.90 -0.71
C ALA A 179 2.71 -26.56 -1.16
N ASP A 180 2.84 -26.86 -2.46
CA ASP A 180 4.05 -27.49 -3.01
C ASP A 180 5.29 -26.60 -2.83
N ILE A 181 5.19 -25.32 -3.21
CA ILE A 181 6.32 -24.38 -3.15
C ILE A 181 6.73 -24.04 -1.70
N GLN A 182 5.76 -23.94 -0.78
CA GLN A 182 6.05 -23.70 0.63
C GLN A 182 6.73 -24.90 1.29
N LEU A 183 6.33 -26.13 0.94
CA LEU A 183 6.99 -27.34 1.44
C LEU A 183 8.44 -27.42 0.96
N GLU A 184 8.68 -27.14 -0.32
CA GLU A 184 10.01 -27.20 -0.90
C GLU A 184 10.97 -26.16 -0.30
N SER A 185 10.53 -24.90 -0.18
CA SER A 185 11.32 -23.81 0.42
C SER A 185 11.61 -24.01 1.90
N GLN A 186 10.65 -24.53 2.69
CA GLN A 186 10.89 -24.88 4.10
C GLN A 186 11.95 -25.99 4.23
N CYS A 187 11.91 -27.00 3.37
CA CYS A 187 12.92 -28.05 3.37
C CYS A 187 14.31 -27.51 3.00
N THR A 188 14.41 -26.59 2.03
CA THR A 188 15.72 -26.06 1.62
C THR A 188 16.36 -25.19 2.72
N HIS A 189 15.56 -24.37 3.40
CA HIS A 189 16.07 -23.54 4.50
C HIS A 189 16.38 -24.36 5.75
N ALA A 190 15.66 -25.46 6.01
CA ALA A 190 15.98 -26.37 7.11
C ALA A 190 17.33 -27.09 6.90
N ILE A 191 17.66 -27.48 5.66
CA ILE A 191 18.95 -28.11 5.34
C ILE A 191 20.12 -27.11 5.50
N GLN A 192 19.90 -25.81 5.25
CA GLN A 192 20.95 -24.79 5.38
C GLN A 192 21.21 -24.31 6.82
N SER A 193 20.30 -24.56 7.77
CA SER A 193 20.46 -24.16 9.17
C SER A 193 21.17 -25.19 10.06
N ASP A 194 21.37 -26.42 9.56
CA ASP A 194 21.98 -27.54 10.29
C ASP A 194 23.46 -27.77 9.92
N GLY A 195 24.13 -26.78 9.31
CA GLY A 195 25.53 -26.82 8.85
C GLY A 195 26.46 -25.84 9.56
#